data_AF-A0A0M6XPX3-F1
#
_entry.id   AF-A0A0M6XPX3-F1
#
_cell.length_a   1.000
_cell.length_b   1.000
_cell.length_c   1.000
_cell.angle_alpha   90.00
_cell.angle_beta   90.00
_cell.angle_gamma   90.00
#
_symmetry.space_group_name_H-M   'P 1'
#
loop_
_entity.id
_entity.type
_entity.pdbx_description
1 polymer ?
#
loop_
_entity_poly.entity_id
_entity_poly.type
_entity_poly.pdbx_seq_one_letter_code
_entity_poly.pdbx_strand_id
1 'polypeptide(L)'
;MASAVENGEPTSLIGKYDMTQVDLGPFDEEAWACTVDATCEDAGMTAYASTPVITVVTTTFGEDHPERAASLSKLTFANARMSEVLAWQKDNSATAEAAAVHFLTACPDVWPAWLDDAVRGNLAGLID
;
A
#
# COMPACT_ATOMS: atom_id res chain seq x y z
N MET A 1 25.04 17.46 8.40
CA MET A 1 23.80 17.73 7.64
C MET A 1 22.97 16.46 7.68
N ALA A 2 21.81 16.49 8.33
CA ALA A 2 20.82 15.43 8.16
C ALA A 2 20.12 15.69 6.81
N SER A 3 20.25 14.77 5.87
CA SER A 3 19.48 14.81 4.63
C SER A 3 18.09 14.26 4.94
N ALA A 4 17.05 15.05 4.76
CA ALA A 4 15.68 14.53 4.72
C ALA A 4 15.43 13.90 3.34
N VAL A 5 14.68 12.80 3.30
CA VAL A 5 14.23 12.14 2.06
C VAL A 5 12.72 12.08 2.13
N GLU A 6 12.05 12.65 1.13
CA GLU A 6 10.61 12.47 0.95
C GLU A 6 10.35 11.04 0.49
N ASN A 7 9.57 10.28 1.28
CA ASN A 7 9.26 8.90 0.97
C ASN A 7 7.90 8.51 1.56
N GLY A 8 6.98 8.04 0.72
CA GLY A 8 5.67 7.56 1.16
C GLY A 8 5.72 6.12 1.68
N GLU A 9 4.70 5.73 2.43
CA GLU A 9 4.46 4.34 2.79
C GLU A 9 3.28 3.77 1.98
N PRO A 10 3.38 2.51 1.50
CA PRO A 10 4.48 1.56 1.67
C PRO A 10 5.61 1.72 0.64
N THR A 11 6.87 1.57 1.06
CA THR A 11 8.05 1.56 0.15
C THR A 11 9.21 0.71 0.69
N SER A 12 10.09 0.24 -0.22
CA SER A 12 11.25 -0.60 0.14
C SER A 12 12.25 0.05 1.11
N LEU A 13 12.39 1.38 1.08
CA LEU A 13 13.30 2.10 1.96
C LEU A 13 12.76 2.12 3.40
N ILE A 14 11.46 2.37 3.58
CA ILE A 14 10.80 2.29 4.89
C ILE A 14 10.86 0.87 5.43
N GLY A 15 10.63 -0.14 4.59
CA GLY A 15 10.70 -1.54 5.04
C GLY A 15 12.11 -1.99 5.44
N LYS A 16 13.16 -1.32 4.95
CA LYS A 16 14.55 -1.71 5.18
C LYS A 16 15.18 -1.02 6.39
N TYR A 17 14.79 0.22 6.66
CA TYR A 17 15.38 1.02 7.72
C TYR A 17 14.29 1.51 8.67
N ASP A 18 14.58 1.48 9.97
CA ASP A 18 13.74 2.08 10.99
C ASP A 18 13.82 3.62 10.88
N MET A 19 13.08 4.18 9.92
CA MET A 19 13.06 5.60 9.63
C MET A 19 12.10 6.31 10.58
N THR A 20 12.50 7.47 11.09
CA THR A 20 11.63 8.34 11.88
C THR A 20 11.04 9.43 10.99
N GLN A 21 9.71 9.58 11.01
CA GLN A 21 9.04 10.68 10.32
C GLN A 21 9.46 12.02 10.92
N VAL A 22 9.79 12.98 10.05
CA VAL A 22 10.03 14.37 10.46
C VAL A 22 8.68 15.02 10.80
N ASP A 23 8.58 15.62 11.99
CA ASP A 23 7.40 16.37 12.41
C ASP A 23 7.30 17.69 11.63
N LEU A 24 6.26 17.79 10.80
CA LEU A 24 5.92 18.98 10.00
C LEU A 24 4.72 19.74 10.60
N GLY A 25 4.31 19.41 11.82
CA GLY A 25 3.10 19.94 12.44
C GLY A 25 1.82 19.27 11.92
N PRO A 26 0.63 19.79 12.27
CA PRO A 26 -0.64 19.25 11.81
C PRO A 26 -0.84 19.48 10.30
N PHE A 27 -1.77 18.72 9.72
CA PHE A 27 -2.27 19.00 8.37
C PHE A 27 -3.07 20.32 8.37
N ASP A 28 -2.73 21.22 7.46
CA ASP A 28 -3.44 22.47 7.18
C ASP A 28 -3.95 22.45 5.73
N GLU A 29 -5.26 22.46 5.56
CA GLU A 29 -5.91 22.32 4.26
C GLU A 29 -5.64 23.52 3.34
N GLU A 30 -5.54 24.74 3.88
CA GLU A 30 -5.29 25.96 3.10
C GLU A 30 -3.83 26.01 2.63
N ALA A 31 -2.90 25.72 3.55
CA ALA A 31 -1.49 25.62 3.21
C ALA A 31 -1.22 24.47 2.22
N TRP A 32 -1.91 23.34 2.37
CA TRP A 32 -1.81 22.21 1.44
C TRP A 32 -2.36 22.55 0.05
N ALA A 33 -3.51 23.24 -0.03
CA ALA A 33 -4.08 23.68 -1.30
C ALA A 33 -3.13 24.60 -2.07
N CYS A 34 -2.45 25.52 -1.37
CA CYS A 34 -1.37 26.33 -1.94
C CYS A 34 -0.16 25.47 -2.37
N THR A 35 0.25 24.49 -1.55
CA THR A 35 1.39 23.60 -1.85
C THR A 35 1.21 22.81 -3.15
N VAL A 36 -0.01 22.38 -3.46
CA VAL A 36 -0.31 21.63 -4.70
C VAL A 36 -0.63 22.52 -5.90
N ASP A 37 -0.75 23.84 -5.72
CA ASP A 37 -0.94 24.82 -6.79
C ASP A 37 0.42 25.33 -7.28
N ALA A 38 0.73 25.05 -8.54
CA ALA A 38 1.99 25.47 -9.17
C ALA A 38 2.18 26.99 -9.27
N THR A 39 1.13 27.79 -8.99
CA THR A 39 1.14 29.26 -9.06
C THR A 39 1.18 29.94 -7.70
N CYS A 40 1.06 29.19 -6.61
CA CYS A 40 1.10 29.75 -5.26
C CYS A 40 2.55 29.87 -4.76
N GLU A 41 2.95 31.07 -4.33
CA GLU A 41 4.34 31.34 -3.91
C GLU A 41 4.55 31.26 -2.39
N ASP A 42 3.49 31.21 -1.59
CA ASP A 42 3.56 31.37 -0.13
C ASP A 42 2.89 30.20 0.59
N ALA A 43 3.35 28.99 0.30
CA ALA A 43 2.90 27.79 0.99
C ALA A 43 3.42 27.78 2.44
N GLY A 44 2.50 27.77 3.41
CA GLY A 44 2.81 27.58 4.83
C GLY A 44 3.30 26.17 5.15
N MET A 45 3.72 25.96 6.40
CA MET A 45 4.11 24.63 6.90
C MET A 45 2.87 23.76 7.10
N THR A 46 2.86 22.56 6.53
CA THR A 46 1.79 21.56 6.71
C THR A 46 2.36 20.15 6.59
N ALA A 47 1.76 19.20 7.32
CA ALA A 47 1.94 17.79 7.02
C ALA A 47 1.35 17.40 5.65
N TYR A 48 1.77 16.25 5.14
CA TYR A 48 1.18 15.64 3.94
C TYR A 48 -0.22 15.12 4.22
N ALA A 49 -1.12 15.25 3.25
CA ALA A 49 -2.44 14.62 3.32
C ALA A 49 -2.32 13.09 3.26
N SER A 50 -3.07 12.39 4.11
CA SER A 50 -3.21 10.92 4.00
C SER A 50 -4.06 10.58 2.77
N THR A 51 -3.47 9.91 1.78
CA THR A 51 -4.17 9.51 0.56
C THR A 51 -4.55 8.03 0.60
N PRO A 52 -5.83 7.68 0.35
CA PRO A 52 -6.24 6.28 0.32
C PRO A 52 -5.76 5.59 -0.96
N VAL A 53 -5.31 4.34 -0.84
CA VAL A 53 -5.10 3.44 -1.98
C VAL A 53 -6.41 2.70 -2.24
N ILE A 54 -6.95 2.82 -3.45
CA ILE A 54 -8.25 2.26 -3.81
C ILE A 54 -8.14 1.25 -4.96
N THR A 55 -8.87 0.14 -4.85
CA THR A 55 -9.04 -0.85 -5.92
C THR A 55 -10.23 -0.45 -6.78
N VAL A 56 -9.99 -0.20 -8.06
CA VAL A 56 -11.03 0.21 -9.02
C VAL A 56 -11.22 -0.86 -10.09
N VAL A 57 -12.47 -1.15 -10.42
CA VAL A 57 -12.87 -2.03 -11.53
C VAL A 57 -13.76 -1.28 -12.50
N THR A 58 -13.83 -1.72 -13.76
CA THR A 58 -14.77 -1.15 -14.73
C THR A 58 -16.20 -1.54 -14.36
N THR A 59 -17.17 -0.68 -14.71
CA THR A 59 -18.59 -0.94 -14.46
C THR A 59 -19.04 -2.28 -15.05
N THR A 60 -18.70 -2.54 -16.31
CA THR A 60 -19.01 -3.80 -17.00
C THR A 60 -18.43 -5.02 -16.26
N PHE A 61 -17.20 -4.94 -15.75
CA PHE A 61 -16.63 -6.05 -14.99
C PHE A 61 -17.39 -6.29 -13.67
N GLY A 62 -17.78 -5.22 -12.98
CA GLY A 62 -18.57 -5.31 -11.76
C GLY A 62 -19.95 -5.94 -11.97
N GLU A 63 -20.59 -5.62 -13.09
CA GLU A 63 -21.91 -6.15 -13.48
C GLU A 63 -21.83 -7.61 -13.96
N ASP A 64 -20.85 -7.95 -14.81
CA ASP A 64 -20.70 -9.28 -15.38
C ASP A 64 -20.15 -10.30 -14.36
N HIS A 65 -19.35 -9.83 -13.38
CA HIS A 65 -18.63 -10.67 -12.44
C HIS A 65 -18.74 -10.18 -10.99
N PRO A 66 -19.96 -10.09 -10.43
CA PRO A 66 -20.20 -9.50 -9.13
C PRO A 66 -19.47 -10.23 -7.99
N GLU A 67 -19.34 -11.56 -8.09
CA GLU A 67 -18.63 -12.36 -7.09
C GLU A 67 -17.12 -12.07 -7.09
N ARG A 68 -16.50 -11.90 -8.27
CA ARG A 68 -15.09 -11.53 -8.39
C ARG A 68 -14.85 -10.09 -7.92
N ALA A 69 -15.74 -9.18 -8.28
CA ALA A 69 -15.69 -7.80 -7.79
C ALA A 69 -15.81 -7.73 -6.25
N ALA A 70 -16.66 -8.57 -5.64
CA ALA A 70 -16.80 -8.67 -4.20
C ALA A 70 -15.56 -9.25 -3.49
N SER A 71 -14.78 -10.11 -4.15
CA SER A 71 -13.49 -10.58 -3.61
C SER A 71 -12.42 -9.48 -3.74
N LEU A 72 -12.37 -8.78 -4.87
CA LEU A 72 -11.44 -7.65 -5.08
C LEU A 72 -11.68 -6.50 -4.10
N SER A 73 -12.93 -6.26 -3.68
CA SER A 73 -13.24 -5.20 -2.71
C SER A 73 -12.74 -5.49 -1.29
N LYS A 74 -12.37 -6.74 -0.99
CA LYS A 74 -11.78 -7.14 0.30
C LYS A 74 -10.26 -6.98 0.34
N LEU A 75 -9.61 -6.74 -0.81
CA LEU A 75 -8.16 -6.56 -0.90
C LEU A 75 -7.72 -5.38 -0.02
N THR A 76 -6.88 -5.66 0.97
CA THR A 76 -6.32 -4.65 1.85
C THR A 76 -4.94 -5.06 2.34
N PHE A 77 -4.01 -4.12 2.37
CA PHE A 77 -2.64 -4.37 2.78
C PHE A 77 -2.28 -3.43 3.93
N ALA A 78 -1.67 -3.96 4.99
CA ALA A 78 -1.03 -3.13 5.99
C ALA A 78 0.27 -2.54 5.42
N ASN A 79 0.49 -1.23 5.56
CA ASN A 79 1.66 -0.53 5.03
C ASN A 79 2.99 -1.16 5.47
N ALA A 80 3.10 -1.53 6.75
CA ALA A 80 4.29 -2.18 7.28
C ALA A 80 4.59 -3.50 6.56
N ARG A 81 3.58 -4.36 6.38
CA ARG A 81 3.72 -5.65 5.68
C ARG A 81 4.11 -5.48 4.21
N MET A 82 3.48 -4.55 3.51
CA MET A 82 3.85 -4.27 2.11
C MET A 82 5.27 -3.72 2.01
N SER A 83 5.69 -2.87 2.96
CA SER A 83 7.06 -2.34 3.00
C SER A 83 8.10 -3.44 3.23
N GLU A 84 7.82 -4.41 4.13
CA GLU A 84 8.66 -5.61 4.34
C GLU A 84 8.83 -6.42 3.04
N VAL A 85 7.75 -6.66 2.29
CA VAL A 85 7.81 -7.39 1.00
C VAL A 85 8.63 -6.63 -0.03
N LEU A 86 8.45 -5.30 -0.14
CA LEU A 86 9.20 -4.47 -1.08
C LEU A 86 10.69 -4.38 -0.72
N ALA A 87 11.01 -4.38 0.58
CA ALA A 87 12.39 -4.45 1.05
C ALA A 87 13.03 -5.79 0.69
N TRP A 88 12.33 -6.90 0.97
CA TRP A 88 12.77 -8.24 0.56
C TRP A 88 12.98 -8.35 -0.94
N GLN A 89 12.03 -7.85 -1.74
CA GLN A 89 12.13 -7.88 -3.20
C GLN A 89 13.41 -7.18 -3.68
N LYS A 90 13.69 -6.00 -3.12
CA LYS A 90 14.87 -5.21 -3.47
C LYS A 90 16.16 -5.90 -3.05
N ASP A 91 16.24 -6.42 -1.83
CA ASP A 91 17.44 -7.07 -1.31
C ASP A 91 17.77 -8.38 -2.04
N ASN A 92 16.75 -9.07 -2.55
CA ASN A 92 16.92 -10.30 -3.32
C ASN A 92 16.99 -10.07 -4.83
N SER A 93 16.92 -8.81 -5.30
CA SER A 93 16.79 -8.47 -6.73
C SER A 93 15.68 -9.29 -7.42
N ALA A 94 14.60 -9.53 -6.69
CA ALA A 94 13.53 -10.44 -7.08
C ALA A 94 12.57 -9.78 -8.08
N THR A 95 11.97 -10.60 -8.95
CA THR A 95 10.91 -10.15 -9.85
C THR A 95 9.62 -9.87 -9.07
N ALA A 96 8.67 -9.19 -9.71
CA ALA A 96 7.36 -8.94 -9.10
C ALA A 96 6.61 -10.25 -8.79
N GLU A 97 6.74 -11.25 -9.67
CA GLU A 97 6.15 -12.58 -9.46
C GLU A 97 6.76 -13.28 -8.26
N ALA A 98 8.08 -13.21 -8.10
CA ALA A 98 8.76 -13.75 -6.93
C ALA A 98 8.34 -13.03 -5.63
N ALA A 99 8.15 -11.71 -5.68
CA ALA A 99 7.62 -10.93 -4.55
C ALA A 99 6.16 -11.30 -4.23
N ALA A 100 5.33 -11.56 -5.22
CA ALA A 100 3.97 -12.04 -5.02
C ALA A 100 3.94 -13.42 -4.35
N VAL A 101 4.79 -14.36 -4.80
CA VAL A 101 4.95 -15.67 -4.15
C VAL A 101 5.47 -15.52 -2.72
N HIS A 102 6.42 -14.61 -2.49
CA HIS A 102 6.91 -14.32 -1.16
C HIS A 102 5.80 -13.78 -0.24
N PHE A 103 5.00 -12.82 -0.71
CA PHE A 103 3.85 -12.32 0.03
C PHE A 103 2.85 -13.43 0.39
N LEU A 104 2.49 -14.27 -0.57
CA LEU A 104 1.53 -15.35 -0.35
C LEU A 104 2.01 -16.36 0.71
N THR A 105 3.32 -16.60 0.78
CA THR A 105 3.91 -17.56 1.73
C THR A 105 4.27 -16.94 3.08
N ALA A 106 4.67 -15.67 3.12
CA ALA A 106 5.10 -14.98 4.33
C ALA A 106 3.96 -14.26 5.08
N CYS A 107 2.82 -14.02 4.43
CA CYS A 107 1.66 -13.32 5.01
C CYS A 107 0.35 -14.13 4.94
N PRO A 108 0.32 -15.40 5.39
CA PRO A 108 -0.89 -16.23 5.36
C PRO A 108 -1.99 -15.72 6.31
N ASP A 109 -1.67 -14.81 7.23
CA ASP A 109 -2.62 -14.12 8.11
C ASP A 109 -3.47 -13.05 7.40
N VAL A 110 -3.08 -12.66 6.19
CA VAL A 110 -3.67 -11.51 5.49
C VAL A 110 -4.64 -11.93 4.37
N TRP A 111 -4.12 -12.61 3.35
CA TRP A 111 -4.85 -12.82 2.10
C TRP A 111 -6.01 -13.82 2.14
N PRO A 112 -6.08 -14.82 3.06
CA PRO A 112 -7.22 -15.73 3.09
C PRO A 112 -8.56 -15.06 3.38
N ALA A 113 -8.54 -13.90 4.05
CA ALA A 113 -9.75 -13.12 4.34
C ALA A 113 -10.38 -12.51 3.08
N TRP A 114 -9.62 -12.37 1.99
CA TRP A 114 -10.11 -11.80 0.73
C TRP A 114 -10.88 -12.81 -0.11
N LEU A 115 -10.69 -14.10 0.16
CA LEU A 115 -11.26 -15.19 -0.61
C LEU A 115 -12.67 -15.54 -0.12
N ASP A 116 -13.47 -16.07 -1.03
CA ASP A 116 -14.65 -16.85 -0.66
C ASP A 116 -14.24 -18.22 -0.08
N ASP A 117 -15.19 -18.89 0.58
CA ASP A 117 -14.92 -20.13 1.30
C ASP A 117 -14.55 -21.29 0.34
N ALA A 118 -15.07 -21.29 -0.89
CA ALA A 118 -14.77 -22.33 -1.87
C ALA A 118 -13.31 -22.24 -2.35
N VAL A 119 -12.87 -21.02 -2.70
CA VAL A 119 -11.48 -20.76 -3.10
C VAL A 119 -10.54 -20.96 -1.91
N ARG A 120 -10.92 -20.53 -0.70
CA ARG A 120 -10.14 -20.78 0.51
C ARG A 120 -9.94 -22.29 0.73
N GLY A 121 -10.98 -23.10 0.56
CA GLY A 121 -10.89 -24.56 0.66
C GLY A 121 -9.94 -25.17 -0.38
N ASN A 122 -9.95 -24.67 -1.61
CA ASN A 122 -9.01 -25.12 -2.66
C ASN A 122 -7.55 -24.76 -2.37
N LEU A 123 -7.32 -23.69 -1.60
CA LEU A 123 -5.99 -23.18 -1.27
C LEU A 123 -5.54 -23.54 0.16
N ALA A 124 -6.27 -24.40 0.87
CA ALA A 124 -5.99 -24.74 2.27
C ALA A 124 -4.53 -25.18 2.50
N GLY A 125 -3.94 -25.92 1.56
CA GLY A 125 -2.53 -26.35 1.64
C GLY A 125 -1.48 -25.21 1.55
N LEU A 126 -1.90 -23.98 1.30
CA LEU A 126 -1.06 -22.77 1.33
C LEU A 126 -1.39 -21.85 2.53
N ILE A 127 -2.45 -22.16 3.28
CA ILE A 127 -2.99 -21.32 4.37
C ILE A 127 -2.67 -21.94 5.74
N ASP A 128 -2.65 -23.27 5.82
CA ASP A 128 -2.43 -24.06 7.04
C ASP A 128 -0.96 -24.46 7.26
#